data_AF-A0A3G9K8F7-F1
#
_entry.id   AF-A0A3G9K8F7-F1
#
_cell.length_a   1.000
_cell.length_b   1.000
_cell.length_c   1.000
_cell.angle_alpha   90.00
_cell.angle_beta   90.00
_cell.angle_gamma   90.00
#
_symmetry.space_group_name_H-M   'P 1'
#
loop_
_entity.id
_entity.type
_entity.pdbx_description
1 polymer ?
#
loop_
_entity_poly.entity_id
_entity_poly.type
_entity_poly.pdbx_seq_one_letter_code
_entity_poly.pdbx_strand_id
1 'polypeptide(L)'
;MAFPDATDRPSRTILTGEGGRGASRFKHVIECADGRYRRLVPDELDQLQGFPRGWTDTGMSDGNRAFCMGNALVVGIPHRIGKAICEIQQD
;
A
#
# COMPACT_ATOMS: atom_id res chain seq x y z
N MET A 1 -1.71 -2.30 18.04
CA MET A 1 -1.00 -1.89 16.80
C MET A 1 0.35 -1.37 17.22
N ALA A 2 1.41 -1.78 16.52
CA ALA A 2 2.77 -1.32 16.83
C ALA A 2 2.90 0.16 16.44
N PHE A 3 3.67 0.92 17.22
CA PHE A 3 4.06 2.28 16.91
C PHE A 3 5.55 2.43 17.27
N PRO A 4 6.40 2.89 16.34
CA PRO A 4 6.14 3.00 14.91
C PRO A 4 5.90 1.63 14.24
N ASP A 5 5.40 1.64 13.02
CA ASP A 5 5.44 0.48 12.12
C ASP A 5 6.89 0.17 11.76
N ALA A 6 7.23 -1.11 11.82
CA ALA A 6 8.57 -1.57 11.54
C ALA A 6 8.80 -1.73 10.04
N THR A 7 9.98 -1.33 9.58
CA THR A 7 10.38 -1.30 8.17
C THR A 7 11.17 -2.55 7.75
N ASP A 8 11.42 -3.47 8.69
CA ASP A 8 12.21 -4.69 8.52
C ASP A 8 11.37 -5.96 8.37
N ARG A 9 10.04 -5.82 8.30
CA ARG A 9 9.07 -6.91 8.22
C ARG A 9 7.94 -6.56 7.26
N PRO A 10 7.09 -7.51 6.85
CA PRO A 10 5.95 -7.22 6.00
C PRO A 10 5.04 -6.13 6.61
N SER A 11 4.57 -5.22 5.75
CA SER A 11 3.61 -4.18 6.13
C SER A 11 2.31 -4.79 6.65
N ARG A 12 1.62 -4.06 7.54
CA ARG A 12 0.21 -4.35 7.81
C ARG A 12 -0.63 -4.02 6.58
N THR A 13 -1.87 -4.50 6.59
CA THR A 13 -2.86 -4.15 5.56
C THR A 13 -3.00 -2.64 5.42
N ILE A 14 -2.84 -2.14 4.20
CA ILE A 14 -3.11 -0.76 3.83
C ILE A 14 -4.62 -0.56 3.84
N LEU A 15 -5.10 0.40 4.63
CA LEU A 15 -6.53 0.73 4.70
C LEU A 15 -6.86 1.94 3.82
N THR A 16 -8.13 2.08 3.45
CA THR A 16 -8.58 3.19 2.59
C THR A 16 -8.37 4.57 3.23
N GLY A 17 -8.29 4.63 4.56
CA GLY A 17 -8.08 5.84 5.34
C GLY A 17 -6.62 6.21 5.60
N GLU A 18 -5.63 5.60 4.93
CA GLU A 18 -4.21 5.93 5.13
C GLU A 18 -3.88 7.39 4.76
N GLY A 19 -4.54 7.91 3.72
CA GLY A 19 -4.33 9.26 3.22
C GLY A 19 -4.85 10.37 4.12
N GLY A 20 -4.47 11.60 3.78
CA GLY A 20 -4.97 12.82 4.41
C GLY A 20 -4.38 13.12 5.80
N ARG A 21 -4.79 14.28 6.35
CA ARG A 21 -4.18 14.86 7.57
C ARG A 21 -4.74 14.33 8.88
N GLY A 22 -6.00 13.89 8.93
CA GLY A 22 -6.65 13.43 10.16
C GLY A 22 -5.88 12.34 10.91
N ALA A 23 -5.88 12.40 12.23
CA ALA A 23 -5.28 11.36 13.08
C ALA A 23 -6.15 10.11 13.09
N SER A 24 -5.53 8.93 13.07
CA SER A 24 -6.22 7.67 13.24
C SER A 24 -5.25 6.59 13.72
N ARG A 25 -5.76 5.67 14.55
CA ARG A 25 -5.01 4.53 15.10
C ARG A 25 -4.51 3.53 14.07
N PHE A 26 -5.11 3.52 12.87
CA PHE A 26 -4.78 2.53 11.84
C PHE A 26 -3.71 3.00 10.87
N LYS A 27 -3.41 4.31 10.84
CA LYS A 27 -2.46 4.89 9.89
C LYS A 27 -1.06 4.34 10.08
N HIS A 28 -0.39 4.07 8.97
CA HIS A 28 1.01 3.68 8.98
C HIS A 28 1.87 4.88 9.37
N VAL A 29 2.74 4.67 10.35
CA VAL A 29 3.73 5.65 10.79
C VAL A 29 5.06 4.96 10.95
N ILE A 30 6.08 5.43 10.25
CA ILE A 30 7.44 4.90 10.37
C ILE A 30 8.37 5.93 11.03
N GLU A 31 9.40 5.44 11.69
CA GLU A 31 10.51 6.26 12.17
C GLU A 31 11.58 6.37 11.09
N CYS A 32 12.03 7.60 10.82
CA CYS A 32 13.11 7.91 9.90
C CYS A 32 14.47 7.80 10.59
N ALA A 33 15.54 7.70 9.81
CA ALA A 33 16.92 7.61 10.33
C ALA A 33 17.34 8.82 11.20
N ASP A 34 16.66 9.96 11.07
CA ASP A 34 16.88 11.17 11.86
C ASP A 34 16.02 11.25 13.14
N GLY A 35 15.31 10.16 13.49
CA GLY A 35 14.44 10.07 14.66
C GLY A 35 13.07 10.73 14.50
N ARG A 36 12.75 11.29 13.33
CA ARG A 36 11.41 11.87 13.06
C ARG A 36 10.44 10.79 12.61
N TYR A 37 9.17 10.97 12.98
CA TYR A 37 8.08 10.10 12.51
C TYR A 37 7.38 10.70 11.30
N ARG A 38 7.02 9.86 10.32
CA ARG A 38 6.20 10.27 9.18
C ARG A 38 5.22 9.20 8.76
N ARG A 39 4.21 9.61 8.00
CA ARG A 39 3.31 8.70 7.29
C ARG A 39 3.92 8.26 5.97
N LEU A 40 3.39 7.17 5.44
CA LEU A 40 3.67 6.74 4.09
C LEU A 40 3.09 7.76 3.09
N VAL A 41 3.84 8.05 2.03
CA VAL A 41 3.38 8.88 0.93
C VAL A 41 2.67 8.03 -0.13
N PRO A 42 1.81 8.60 -0.99
CA PRO A 42 1.06 7.83 -1.98
C PRO A 42 1.91 6.89 -2.85
N ASP A 43 3.10 7.33 -3.26
CA ASP A 43 4.03 6.49 -4.02
C ASP A 43 4.49 5.24 -3.26
N GLU A 44 4.66 5.33 -1.94
CA GLU A 44 5.01 4.17 -1.11
C GLU A 44 3.83 3.22 -0.98
N LEU A 45 2.59 3.74 -0.97
CA LEU A 45 1.38 2.93 -0.99
C LEU A 45 1.24 2.17 -2.32
N ASP A 46 1.54 2.81 -3.45
CA ASP A 46 1.59 2.17 -4.77
C ASP A 46 2.56 0.98 -4.75
N GLN A 47 3.77 1.20 -4.25
CA GLN A 47 4.82 0.17 -4.19
C GLN A 47 4.48 -0.97 -3.22
N LEU A 48 3.87 -0.69 -2.07
CA LEU A 48 3.44 -1.72 -1.13
C LEU A 48 2.36 -2.65 -1.71
N GLN A 49 1.52 -2.14 -2.61
CA GLN A 49 0.56 -2.95 -3.36
C GLN A 49 1.16 -3.61 -4.61
N GLY A 50 2.45 -3.41 -4.88
CA GLY A 50 3.15 -4.00 -6.03
C GLY A 50 2.94 -3.25 -7.35
N PHE A 51 2.42 -2.03 -7.31
CA PHE A 51 2.32 -1.16 -8.49
C PHE A 51 3.62 -0.34 -8.69
N PRO A 52 3.90 0.12 -9.92
CA PRO A 52 4.93 1.13 -10.17
C PRO A 52 4.71 2.41 -9.37
N ARG A 53 5.80 3.11 -9.04
CA ARG A 53 5.73 4.44 -8.42
C ARG A 53 4.92 5.41 -9.31
N GLY A 54 3.96 6.12 -8.72
CA GLY A 54 3.12 7.08 -9.43
C GLY A 54 1.95 6.43 -10.17
N TRP A 55 1.66 5.15 -9.94
CA TRP A 55 0.54 4.45 -10.58
C TRP A 55 -0.81 5.13 -10.35
N THR A 56 -1.00 5.72 -9.18
CA THR A 56 -2.23 6.46 -8.83
C THR A 56 -2.14 7.96 -9.15
N ASP A 57 -1.04 8.45 -9.72
CA ASP A 57 -0.86 9.87 -10.04
C ASP A 57 -1.56 10.25 -11.35
N THR A 58 -2.90 10.23 -11.32
CA THR A 58 -3.75 10.54 -12.47
C THR A 58 -4.53 11.86 -12.27
N GLY A 59 -3.99 12.77 -11.46
CA GLY A 59 -4.70 13.97 -10.99
C GLY A 59 -5.59 13.74 -9.76
N MET A 60 -5.50 12.58 -9.12
CA MET A 60 -6.17 12.29 -7.85
C MET A 60 -5.52 13.03 -6.68
N SER A 61 -6.30 13.41 -5.67
CA SER A 61 -5.75 13.86 -4.39
C SER A 61 -5.05 12.72 -3.64
N ASP A 62 -4.08 13.02 -2.77
CA ASP A 62 -3.40 12.00 -1.94
C ASP A 62 -4.36 11.11 -1.15
N GLY A 63 -5.48 11.67 -0.70
CA GLY A 63 -6.53 10.92 -0.02
C GLY A 63 -7.18 9.87 -0.93
N ASN A 64 -7.51 10.25 -2.16
CA ASN A 64 -8.08 9.34 -3.14
C ASN A 64 -7.06 8.30 -3.61
N ARG A 65 -5.79 8.68 -3.77
CA ARG A 65 -4.70 7.74 -4.07
C ARG A 65 -4.59 6.66 -3.00
N ALA A 66 -4.61 7.05 -1.73
CA ALA A 66 -4.62 6.10 -0.61
C ALA A 66 -5.91 5.27 -0.56
N PHE A 67 -7.07 5.86 -0.87
CA PHE A 67 -8.34 5.13 -0.96
C PHE A 67 -8.28 4.02 -2.03
N CYS A 68 -7.72 4.31 -3.21
CA CYS A 68 -7.49 3.32 -4.26
C CYS A 68 -6.58 2.19 -3.77
N MET A 69 -5.44 2.54 -3.17
CA MET A 69 -4.49 1.53 -2.67
C MET A 69 -5.06 0.70 -1.52
N GLY A 70 -5.89 1.27 -0.64
CA GLY A 70 -6.53 0.51 0.43
C GLY A 70 -7.56 -0.52 -0.07
N ASN A 71 -8.08 -0.37 -1.28
CA ASN A 71 -8.99 -1.33 -1.92
C ASN A 71 -8.29 -2.27 -2.91
N ALA A 72 -7.02 -2.01 -3.23
CA ALA A 72 -6.30 -2.78 -4.23
C ALA A 72 -5.87 -4.16 -3.70
N LEU A 73 -5.75 -5.11 -4.63
CA LEU A 73 -5.06 -6.37 -4.38
C LEU A 73 -3.56 -6.18 -4.63
N VAL A 74 -2.72 -6.83 -3.82
CA VAL A 74 -1.27 -6.87 -4.06
C VAL A 74 -1.02 -7.54 -5.41
N VAL A 75 -0.46 -6.83 -6.39
CA VAL A 75 -0.37 -7.21 -7.82
C VAL A 75 0.11 -8.64 -8.05
N GLY A 76 1.08 -9.12 -7.26
CA GLY A 76 1.61 -10.48 -7.39
C GLY A 76 0.61 -11.59 -7.09
N ILE A 77 -0.44 -11.32 -6.30
CA ILE A 77 -1.49 -12.29 -5.95
C ILE A 77 -2.38 -12.62 -7.16
N PRO A 78 -3.12 -11.67 -7.77
CA PRO A 78 -3.95 -11.97 -8.93
C PRO A 78 -3.13 -12.48 -10.11
N HIS A 79 -1.87 -12.03 -10.27
CA HIS A 79 -0.97 -12.58 -11.30
C HIS A 79 -0.72 -14.09 -11.13
N ARG A 80 -0.42 -14.55 -9.90
CA ARG A 80 -0.21 -15.97 -9.60
C ARG A 80 -1.48 -16.79 -9.77
N ILE A 81 -2.63 -16.25 -9.38
CA ILE A 81 -3.94 -16.88 -9.60
C ILE A 81 -4.19 -17.05 -11.10
N GLY A 82 -3.93 -16.01 -11.90
CA GLY A 82 -4.07 -16.05 -13.36
C GLY A 82 -3.23 -17.15 -14.00
N LYS A 83 -1.96 -17.32 -13.58
CA LYS A 83 -1.11 -18.41 -14.07
C LYS A 83 -1.68 -19.79 -13.78
N ALA A 84 -2.15 -20.02 -12.56
CA ALA A 84 -2.76 -21.31 -12.18
C ALA A 84 -4.03 -21.60 -13.00
N ILE A 85 -4.84 -20.58 -13.30
CA ILE A 85 -6.01 -20.73 -14.18
C ILE A 85 -5.58 -21.13 -15.60
N CYS A 86 -4.55 -20.48 -16.15
CA CYS A 86 -4.05 -20.82 -17.49
C CYS A 86 -3.51 -22.26 -17.57
N GLU A 87 -2.85 -22.75 -16.53
CA GLU A 87 -2.36 -24.14 -16.46
C GLU A 87 -3.52 -25.15 -16.53
N ILE A 88 -4.61 -24.91 -15.79
CA ILE A 88 -5.81 -25.77 -15.79
C ILE A 88 -6.51 -25.78 -17.16
N GLN A 89 -6.44 -24.69 -17.94
CA GLN A 89 -7.10 -24.58 -19.23
C GLN A 89 -6.35 -25.25 -20.40
N GLN A 90 -5.14 -25.76 -20.17
CA GLN A 90 -4.34 -26.45 -21.19
C GLN A 90 -4.53 -27.98 -21.17
N ASP A 91 -5.29 -28.51 -20.20
CA ASP A 91 -5.75 -29.90 -20.10
C ASP A 91 -7.15 -30.08 -20.74
#